data_AF-A0A0F0FEX3-F1
#
_entry.id   AF-A0A0F0FEX3-F1
#
_cell.length_a   1.000
_cell.length_b   1.000
_cell.length_c   1.000
_cell.angle_alpha   90.00
_cell.angle_beta   90.00
_cell.angle_gamma   90.00
#
_symmetry.space_group_name_H-M   'P 1'
#
loop_
_entity.id
_entity.type
_entity.pdbx_description
1 polymer ?
#
loop_
_entity_poly.entity_id
_entity_poly.type
_entity_poly.pdbx_seq_one_letter_code
_entity_poly.pdbx_strand_id
1 'polypeptide(L)'
;MGFEQLAALKEQLARQAKAAPQAKTRRARPVASVSPAKPVDPVLQAIAKLQKRFPQTFPKNPAPKVPLKIGIFEDLAQHAQELGLTEPVLRDAIRTWCRGTRYWTCLVEGAPRVDLAGQEAGHVAQADANRALQLHAHRAARASSRTATAPKPS
;
A
#
# COMPACT_ATOMS: atom_id res chain seq x y z
N MET A 1 0.57 -5.76 55.55
CA MET A 1 1.96 -5.56 55.07
C MET A 1 2.04 -6.12 53.64
N GLY A 2 1.72 -5.33 52.62
CA GLY A 2 1.55 -5.88 51.25
C GLY A 2 1.67 -4.88 50.10
N PHE A 3 2.19 -3.68 50.33
CA PHE A 3 2.39 -2.68 49.28
C PHE A 3 3.87 -2.29 49.07
N GLU A 4 4.77 -2.75 49.94
CA GLU A 4 6.21 -2.45 49.85
C GLU A 4 6.96 -3.36 48.86
N GLN A 5 6.40 -4.51 48.47
CA GLN A 5 7.05 -5.42 47.50
C GLN A 5 7.04 -4.89 46.06
N LEU A 6 6.15 -3.96 45.71
CA LEU A 6 6.05 -3.41 44.35
C LEU A 6 7.10 -2.33 44.04
N ALA A 7 7.57 -1.60 45.06
CA ALA A 7 8.63 -0.60 44.90
C ALA A 7 10.00 -1.25 44.72
N ALA A 8 10.30 -2.28 45.52
CA ALA A 8 11.56 -3.02 45.44
C ALA A 8 11.76 -3.73 44.08
N LEU A 9 10.69 -4.27 43.48
CA LEU A 9 10.77 -4.98 42.21
C LEU A 9 11.09 -4.04 41.02
N LYS A 10 10.59 -2.80 41.06
CA LYS A 10 10.86 -1.78 40.03
C LYS A 10 12.30 -1.28 40.08
N GLU A 11 12.87 -1.15 41.27
CA GLU A 11 14.25 -0.72 41.44
C GLU A 11 15.26 -1.78 40.96
N GLN A 12 14.92 -3.06 41.08
CA GLN A 12 15.73 -4.17 40.58
C GLN A 12 15.79 -4.25 39.05
N LEU A 13 14.75 -3.81 38.33
CA LEU A 13 14.75 -3.70 36.87
C LEU A 13 15.57 -2.50 36.37
N ALA A 14 15.56 -1.37 37.09
CA ALA A 14 16.34 -0.19 36.73
C ALA A 14 17.86 -0.43 36.87
N ARG A 15 18.27 -1.27 37.82
CA ARG A 15 19.68 -1.67 38.02
C ARG A 15 20.24 -2.58 36.92
N GLN A 16 19.39 -3.36 36.24
CA GLN A 16 19.82 -4.20 35.11
C GLN A 16 20.04 -3.42 33.80
N ALA A 17 19.56 -2.17 33.71
CA ALA A 17 19.80 -1.31 32.55
C ALA A 17 21.17 -0.59 32.57
N LYS A 18 21.97 -0.75 33.62
CA LYS A 18 23.30 -0.10 33.77
C LYS A 18 24.41 -1.10 34.11
N ALA A 19 24.62 -2.13 33.29
CA ALA A 19 25.87 -2.88 33.29
C ALA A 19 26.09 -3.67 31.99
N ALA A 20 26.78 -3.08 31.01
CA ALA A 20 27.81 -3.77 30.21
C ALA A 20 28.52 -2.76 29.27
N PRO A 21 29.81 -3.01 28.93
CA PRO A 21 30.78 -1.95 28.75
C PRO A 21 31.08 -1.57 27.29
N GLN A 22 31.70 -0.40 27.21
CA GLN A 22 32.32 0.23 26.04
C GLN A 22 33.48 -0.62 25.50
N ALA A 23 33.48 -0.94 24.21
CA ALA A 23 34.67 -1.37 23.47
C ALA A 23 34.81 -0.56 22.18
N LYS A 24 35.85 0.29 22.15
CA LYS A 24 36.27 1.11 21.02
C LYS A 24 36.93 0.23 19.96
N THR A 25 36.48 0.29 18.71
CA THR A 25 37.39 0.31 17.55
C THR A 25 36.85 1.25 16.48
N ARG A 26 37.67 2.24 16.12
CA ARG A 26 37.52 3.06 14.92
C ARG A 26 37.50 2.15 13.70
N ARG A 27 36.48 2.28 12.87
CA ARG A 27 36.61 2.24 11.40
C ARG A 27 35.40 2.95 10.83
N ALA A 28 35.66 4.04 10.11
CA ALA A 28 34.68 4.73 9.31
C ALA A 28 33.93 3.69 8.48
N ARG A 29 32.65 3.50 8.76
CA ARG A 29 31.78 2.77 7.85
C ARG A 29 31.72 3.62 6.58
N PRO A 30 32.12 3.12 5.41
CA PRO A 30 31.93 3.89 4.19
C PRO A 30 30.44 4.23 4.14
N VAL A 31 30.15 5.51 3.87
CA VAL A 31 28.81 5.97 3.47
C VAL A 31 28.26 4.89 2.55
N ALA A 32 27.22 4.20 3.02
CA ALA A 32 26.64 3.11 2.27
C ALA A 32 26.30 3.69 0.91
N SER A 33 27.03 3.21 -0.09
CA SER A 33 26.87 3.52 -1.49
C SER A 33 25.39 3.58 -1.76
N VAL A 34 24.92 4.67 -2.37
CA VAL A 34 23.60 4.71 -2.98
C VAL A 34 23.65 3.67 -4.11
N SER A 35 23.48 2.40 -3.76
CA SER A 35 23.23 1.35 -4.73
C SER A 35 21.98 1.79 -5.48
N PRO A 36 22.00 1.80 -6.82
CA PRO A 36 20.85 2.24 -7.59
C PRO A 36 19.67 1.39 -7.13
N ALA A 37 18.67 2.07 -6.56
CA ALA A 37 17.45 1.44 -6.12
C ALA A 37 16.97 0.53 -7.24
N LYS A 38 16.65 -0.73 -6.90
CA LYS A 38 16.04 -1.72 -7.82
C LYS A 38 15.14 -0.99 -8.83
N PRO A 39 15.23 -1.28 -10.13
CA PRO A 39 14.47 -0.54 -11.14
C PRO A 39 13.01 -0.48 -10.69
N VAL A 40 12.57 0.72 -10.34
CA VAL A 40 11.21 0.94 -9.83
C VAL A 40 10.29 0.45 -10.93
N ASP A 41 9.41 -0.48 -10.61
CA ASP A 41 8.51 -1.08 -11.60
C ASP A 41 7.84 0.03 -12.41
N PRO A 42 7.97 0.04 -13.75
CA PRO A 42 7.42 1.09 -14.60
C PRO A 42 5.92 1.30 -14.34
N VAL A 43 5.20 0.25 -13.94
CA VAL A 43 3.79 0.29 -13.55
C VAL A 43 3.57 1.13 -12.29
N LEU A 44 4.42 0.98 -11.27
CA LEU A 44 4.33 1.78 -10.03
C LEU A 44 4.73 3.24 -10.29
N GLN A 45 5.70 3.49 -11.16
CA GLN A 45 6.04 4.85 -11.59
C GLN A 45 4.87 5.50 -12.32
N ALA A 46 4.19 4.76 -13.19
CA ALA A 46 3.00 5.23 -13.89
C ALA A 46 1.87 5.57 -12.92
N ILE A 47 1.59 4.70 -11.94
CA ILE A 47 0.62 5.01 -10.88
C ILE A 47 1.03 6.29 -10.15
N ALA A 48 2.30 6.46 -9.79
CA ALA A 48 2.76 7.67 -9.10
C ALA A 48 2.60 8.95 -9.95
N LYS A 49 2.82 8.87 -11.26
CA LYS A 49 2.55 9.99 -12.19
C LYS A 49 1.06 10.32 -12.26
N LEU A 50 0.21 9.30 -12.35
CA LEU A 50 -1.25 9.45 -12.33
C LEU A 50 -1.73 10.11 -11.03
N GLN A 51 -1.21 9.69 -9.88
CA GLN A 51 -1.52 10.29 -8.58
C GLN A 51 -1.11 11.78 -8.49
N LYS A 52 -0.01 12.17 -9.16
CA LYS A 52 0.43 13.57 -9.19
C LYS A 52 -0.44 14.45 -10.08
N ARG A 53 -0.92 13.93 -11.21
CA ARG A 53 -1.79 14.68 -12.13
C ARG A 53 -3.25 14.69 -11.71
N PHE A 54 -3.74 13.56 -11.24
CA PHE A 54 -5.14 13.32 -10.91
C PHE A 54 -5.29 12.88 -9.45
N PRO A 55 -5.01 13.78 -8.48
CA PRO A 55 -5.06 13.42 -7.05
C PRO A 55 -6.46 13.08 -6.55
N GLN A 56 -7.51 13.59 -7.23
CA GLN A 56 -8.91 13.31 -6.88
C GLN A 56 -9.30 11.87 -7.25
N THR A 57 -8.90 11.42 -8.44
CA THR A 57 -9.19 10.09 -8.98
C THR A 57 -8.23 9.02 -8.46
N PHE A 58 -6.97 9.39 -8.29
CA PHE A 58 -5.89 8.55 -7.78
C PHE A 58 -5.35 9.12 -6.47
N PRO A 59 -6.11 9.03 -5.37
CA PRO A 59 -5.66 9.54 -4.08
C PRO A 59 -4.48 8.74 -3.53
N LYS A 60 -3.56 9.43 -2.85
CA LYS A 60 -2.43 8.81 -2.13
C LYS A 60 -2.81 8.58 -0.66
N ASN A 61 -2.19 7.59 -0.02
CA ASN A 61 -2.36 7.33 1.42
C ASN A 61 -2.11 8.62 2.24
N PRO A 62 -2.95 8.98 3.24
CA PRO A 62 -4.01 8.20 3.91
C PRO A 62 -5.41 8.20 3.26
N ALA A 63 -5.65 8.99 2.21
CA ALA A 63 -6.99 9.12 1.64
C ALA A 63 -7.52 7.77 1.10
N PRO A 64 -8.82 7.45 1.31
CA PRO A 64 -9.43 6.24 0.78
C PRO A 64 -9.40 6.26 -0.75
N LYS A 65 -9.27 5.09 -1.38
CA LYS A 65 -9.38 5.01 -2.84
C LYS A 65 -10.82 5.27 -3.25
N VAL A 66 -11.03 5.69 -4.49
CA VAL A 66 -12.36 5.92 -5.05
C VAL A 66 -12.65 4.92 -6.18
N PRO A 67 -13.91 4.52 -6.38
CA PRO A 67 -14.31 3.78 -7.57
C PRO A 67 -14.03 4.60 -8.82
N LEU A 68 -13.34 4.01 -9.79
CA LEU A 68 -13.02 4.70 -11.03
C LEU A 68 -14.20 4.63 -12.01
N LYS A 69 -14.36 5.67 -12.84
CA LYS A 69 -15.25 5.67 -14.01
C LYS A 69 -15.03 4.43 -14.88
N ILE A 70 -16.10 3.87 -15.43
CA ILE A 70 -16.00 2.79 -16.44
C ILE A 70 -15.50 3.42 -17.73
N GLY A 71 -14.45 2.85 -18.32
CA GLY A 71 -13.81 3.43 -19.50
C GLY A 71 -12.79 4.53 -19.19
N ILE A 72 -12.41 4.74 -17.92
CA ILE A 72 -11.41 5.77 -17.55
C ILE A 72 -10.04 5.60 -18.24
N PHE A 73 -9.78 4.42 -18.79
CA PHE A 73 -8.59 4.18 -19.59
C PHE A 73 -8.56 5.04 -20.86
N GLU A 74 -9.70 5.26 -21.52
CA GLU A 74 -9.77 6.10 -22.73
C GLU A 74 -9.47 7.56 -22.38
N ASP A 75 -10.05 8.05 -21.28
CA ASP A 75 -9.76 9.39 -20.75
C ASP A 75 -8.26 9.52 -20.39
N LEU A 76 -7.67 8.49 -19.77
CA LEU A 76 -6.26 8.48 -19.41
C LEU A 76 -5.32 8.33 -20.61
N ALA A 77 -5.74 7.63 -21.66
CA ALA A 77 -4.95 7.43 -22.87
C ALA A 77 -4.69 8.77 -23.58
N GLN A 78 -5.66 9.69 -23.55
CA GLN A 78 -5.50 11.05 -24.07
C GLN A 78 -4.39 11.82 -23.32
N HIS A 79 -4.30 11.65 -22.00
CA HIS A 79 -3.27 12.27 -21.16
C HIS A 79 -1.97 11.46 -21.04
N ALA A 80 -1.92 10.24 -21.58
CA ALA A 80 -0.77 9.35 -21.44
C ALA A 80 0.48 9.91 -22.12
N GLN A 81 0.31 10.53 -23.30
CA GLN A 81 1.40 11.15 -24.04
C GLN A 81 2.01 12.33 -23.26
N GLU A 82 1.17 13.20 -22.67
CA GLU A 82 1.62 14.32 -21.82
C GLU A 82 2.36 13.85 -20.57
N LEU A 83 2.00 12.67 -20.07
CA LEU A 83 2.64 12.04 -18.92
C LEU A 83 3.93 11.28 -19.26
N GLY A 84 4.24 11.13 -20.55
CA GLY A 84 5.30 10.26 -21.04
C GLY A 84 5.09 8.82 -20.58
N LEU A 85 3.86 8.32 -20.72
CA LEU A 85 3.46 6.96 -20.43
C LEU A 85 3.05 6.26 -21.73
N THR A 86 3.45 5.00 -21.86
CA THR A 86 3.00 4.16 -22.97
C THR A 86 1.69 3.49 -22.58
N GLU A 87 0.84 3.27 -23.59
CA GLU A 87 -0.45 2.61 -23.42
C GLU A 87 -0.39 1.25 -22.68
N PRO A 88 0.54 0.32 -22.99
CA PRO A 88 0.63 -0.95 -22.25
C PRO A 88 0.95 -0.74 -20.77
N VAL A 89 1.87 0.18 -20.45
CA VAL A 89 2.23 0.48 -19.06
C VAL A 89 1.06 1.13 -18.32
N LEU A 90 0.32 2.01 -19.00
CA LEU A 90 -0.90 2.62 -18.44
C LEU A 90 -1.96 1.56 -18.14
N ARG A 91 -2.18 0.61 -19.06
CA ARG A 91 -3.13 -0.48 -18.89
C ARG A 91 -2.76 -1.36 -17.68
N ASP A 92 -1.48 -1.71 -17.55
CA ASP A 92 -1.00 -2.48 -16.41
C ASP A 92 -1.03 -1.68 -15.09
N ALA A 93 -0.84 -0.36 -15.14
CA ALA A 93 -0.98 0.53 -13.99
C ALA A 93 -2.42 0.54 -13.47
N ILE A 94 -3.40 0.72 -14.34
CA ILE A 94 -4.82 0.68 -13.96
C ILE A 94 -5.21 -0.71 -13.46
N ARG A 95 -4.79 -1.77 -14.15
CA ARG A 95 -5.04 -3.15 -13.73
C ARG A 95 -4.48 -3.41 -12.33
N THR A 96 -3.27 -2.96 -12.05
CA THR A 96 -2.61 -3.10 -10.75
C THR A 96 -3.33 -2.26 -9.68
N TRP A 97 -3.77 -1.05 -10.03
CA TRP A 97 -4.54 -0.19 -9.15
C TRP A 97 -5.85 -0.83 -8.70
N CYS A 98 -6.61 -1.41 -9.64
CA CYS A 98 -7.91 -2.05 -9.41
C CYS A 98 -7.84 -3.42 -8.72
N ARG A 99 -6.66 -4.06 -8.69
CA ARG A 99 -6.41 -5.35 -7.99
C ARG A 99 -6.00 -5.19 -6.53
N GLY A 100 -5.96 -3.95 -6.03
CA GLY A 100 -5.58 -3.66 -4.65
C GLY A 100 -6.73 -3.86 -3.67
N THR A 101 -6.44 -4.41 -2.49
CA THR A 101 -7.40 -4.54 -1.38
C THR A 101 -8.10 -3.21 -1.07
N ARG A 102 -7.34 -2.11 -1.00
CA ARG A 102 -7.87 -0.76 -0.75
C ARG A 102 -8.85 -0.28 -1.83
N TYR A 103 -8.78 -0.83 -3.04
CA TYR A 103 -9.73 -0.50 -4.11
C TYR A 103 -11.03 -1.28 -3.92
N TRP A 104 -10.93 -2.57 -3.62
CA TRP A 104 -12.10 -3.42 -3.34
C TRP A 104 -12.93 -2.94 -2.15
N THR A 105 -12.28 -2.39 -1.10
CA THR A 105 -12.99 -1.84 0.07
C THR A 105 -13.86 -0.63 -0.25
N CYS A 106 -13.60 0.05 -1.35
CA CYS A 106 -14.33 1.26 -1.74
C CYS A 106 -15.41 0.98 -2.81
N LEU A 107 -15.44 -0.24 -3.36
CA LEU A 107 -16.48 -0.69 -4.29
C LEU A 107 -17.74 -1.10 -3.50
N VAL A 108 -18.47 -0.09 -3.01
CA VAL A 108 -19.77 -0.26 -2.36
C VAL A 108 -20.87 0.02 -3.38
N GLU A 109 -21.96 -0.73 -3.33
CA GLU A 109 -23.14 -0.49 -4.18
C GLU A 109 -23.63 0.95 -4.05
N GLY A 110 -23.91 1.60 -5.18
CA GLY A 110 -24.39 2.99 -5.20
C GLY A 110 -23.30 4.03 -4.92
N ALA A 111 -22.05 3.64 -4.70
CA ALA A 111 -20.96 4.61 -4.59
C ALA A 111 -20.73 5.33 -5.93
N PRO A 112 -20.55 6.67 -5.93
CA PRO A 112 -20.28 7.41 -7.15
C PRO A 112 -18.90 7.04 -7.69
N ARG A 113 -18.85 6.76 -8.99
CA ARG A 113 -17.59 6.55 -9.72
C ARG A 113 -17.03 7.91 -10.10
N VAL A 114 -15.73 8.08 -9.95
CA VAL A 114 -15.05 9.35 -10.16
C VAL A 114 -14.29 9.31 -11.48
N ASP A 115 -14.43 10.35 -12.29
CA ASP A 115 -13.66 10.56 -13.52
C ASP A 115 -12.29 11.25 -13.24
N LEU A 116 -11.59 11.70 -14.28
CA LEU A 116 -10.30 12.40 -14.14
C LEU A 116 -10.41 13.82 -13.56
N ALA A 117 -11.55 14.47 -13.74
CA ALA A 117 -11.83 15.81 -13.22
C ALA A 117 -12.31 15.78 -11.76
N GLY A 118 -12.58 14.59 -11.22
CA GLY A 118 -13.17 14.43 -9.88
C GLY A 118 -14.69 14.47 -9.89
N GLN A 119 -15.32 14.41 -11.06
CA GLN A 119 -16.77 14.44 -11.23
C GLN A 119 -17.36 13.03 -11.16
N GLU A 120 -18.63 12.96 -10.76
CA GLU A 120 -19.40 11.71 -10.72
C GLU A 120 -19.73 11.24 -12.14
N ALA A 121 -19.23 10.07 -12.51
CA ALA A 121 -19.39 9.46 -13.81
C ALA A 121 -20.03 8.07 -13.69
N GLY A 122 -21.21 8.05 -13.05
CA GLY A 122 -22.02 6.86 -12.79
C GLY A 122 -21.83 6.29 -11.39
N HIS A 123 -22.41 5.12 -11.15
CA HIS A 123 -22.43 4.47 -9.84
C HIS A 123 -21.90 3.04 -9.91
N VAL A 124 -21.41 2.53 -8.80
CA VAL A 124 -21.01 1.11 -8.66
C VAL A 124 -22.28 0.25 -8.61
N ALA A 125 -22.39 -0.69 -9.55
CA ALA A 125 -23.48 -1.67 -9.57
C ALA A 125 -23.30 -2.71 -8.46
N GLN A 126 -24.42 -3.26 -7.98
CA GLN A 126 -24.42 -4.30 -6.94
C GLN A 126 -23.55 -5.51 -7.30
N ALA A 127 -23.56 -5.92 -8.57
CA ALA A 127 -22.74 -7.03 -9.07
C ALA A 127 -21.23 -6.76 -8.90
N ASP A 128 -20.78 -5.52 -9.10
CA ASP A 128 -19.38 -5.13 -8.95
C ASP A 128 -18.97 -5.11 -7.46
N ALA A 129 -19.85 -4.60 -6.60
CA ALA A 129 -19.63 -4.60 -5.15
C ALA A 129 -19.52 -6.03 -4.60
N ASN A 130 -20.44 -6.92 -4.98
CA ASN A 130 -20.40 -8.33 -4.59
C ASN A 130 -19.12 -9.03 -5.08
N ARG A 131 -18.70 -8.77 -6.33
CA ARG A 131 -17.44 -9.31 -6.86
C ARG A 131 -16.24 -8.81 -6.07
N ALA A 132 -16.21 -7.54 -5.68
CA ALA A 132 -15.13 -6.97 -4.87
C ALA A 132 -15.03 -7.65 -3.50
N LEU A 133 -16.18 -7.89 -2.85
CA LEU A 133 -16.25 -8.64 -1.59
C LEU A 133 -15.72 -10.07 -1.73
N GLN A 134 -16.12 -10.78 -2.78
CA GLN A 134 -15.63 -12.14 -3.07
C GLN A 134 -14.11 -12.15 -3.28
N LEU A 135 -13.58 -11.25 -4.11
CA LEU A 135 -12.13 -11.14 -4.36
C LEU A 135 -11.34 -10.83 -3.08
N HIS A 136 -11.90 -9.95 -2.23
CA HIS A 136 -11.32 -9.63 -0.94
C HIS A 136 -11.25 -10.87 -0.02
N ALA A 137 -12.35 -11.60 0.11
CA ALA A 137 -12.42 -12.84 0.90
C ALA A 137 -11.46 -13.92 0.39
N HIS A 138 -11.42 -14.16 -0.94
CA HIS A 138 -10.49 -15.13 -1.54
C HIS A 138 -9.03 -14.77 -1.28
N ARG A 139 -8.67 -13.49 -1.34
CA ARG A 139 -7.30 -13.04 -1.06
C ARG A 139 -6.92 -13.24 0.41
N ALA A 140 -7.85 -12.97 1.33
CA ALA A 140 -7.65 -13.21 2.76
C ALA A 140 -7.45 -14.72 3.04
N ALA A 141 -8.29 -15.59 2.48
CA ALA A 141 -8.17 -17.03 2.63
C ALA A 141 -6.81 -17.56 2.12
N ARG A 142 -6.33 -17.04 0.98
CA ARG A 142 -5.04 -17.43 0.40
C ARG A 142 -3.83 -16.92 1.20
N ALA A 143 -3.97 -15.81 1.93
CA ALA A 143 -2.93 -15.33 2.84
C ALA A 143 -2.83 -16.23 4.08
N SER A 144 -3.96 -16.62 4.67
CA SER A 144 -4.01 -17.49 5.86
C SER A 144 -3.49 -18.91 5.60
N SER A 145 -3.71 -19.46 4.41
CA SER A 145 -3.18 -20.78 4.04
C SER A 145 -1.67 -20.77 3.83
N ARG A 146 -1.08 -19.67 3.35
CA ARG A 146 0.38 -19.54 3.17
C ARG A 146 1.14 -19.46 4.50
N THR A 147 0.54 -18.88 5.54
CA THR A 147 1.15 -18.81 6.88
C THR A 147 1.15 -20.16 7.60
N ALA A 148 0.27 -21.10 7.22
CA ALA A 148 0.20 -22.43 7.81
C ALA A 148 1.22 -23.42 7.22
N THR A 149 1.86 -23.11 6.08
CA THR A 149 2.77 -24.03 5.36
C THR A 149 4.23 -23.55 5.34
N ALA A 150 4.65 -22.62 6.22
CA ALA A 150 6.07 -22.25 6.31
C ALA A 150 6.84 -23.35 7.07
N PRO A 151 7.73 -24.13 6.41
CA PRO A 151 8.55 -25.12 7.12
C PRO A 151 9.62 -24.41 7.96
N LYS A 152 9.84 -24.90 9.19
CA LYS A 152 10.97 -24.51 10.04
C LYS A 152 12.28 -24.77 9.31
N PRO A 153 13.23 -23.83 9.24
CA PRO A 153 14.58 -24.14 8.80
C PRO A 153 15.29 -24.94 9.91
N SER A 154 15.79 -26.12 9.56
CA SER A 154 16.69 -26.94 10.39
C SER A 154 18.14 -26.47 10.28
#